data_AF-A0A7T8QU15-F1
#
_entry.id   AF-A0A7T8QU15-F1
#
_cell.length_a   1.000
_cell.length_b   1.000
_cell.length_c   1.000
_cell.angle_alpha   90.00
_cell.angle_beta   90.00
_cell.angle_gamma   90.00
#
_symmetry.space_group_name_H-M   'P 1'
#
loop_
_entity.id
_entity.type
_entity.pdbx_description
1 polymer ?
#
loop_
_entity_poly.entity_id
_entity_poly.type
_entity_poly.pdbx_seq_one_letter_code
_entity_poly.pdbx_strand_id
1 'polypeptide(L)'
;MTPVVRIINSICSKAKQHRSFKVLLEELSAEYRDLLLHTDIRWRSRGRILLRFLSPLSEIKDFMKSRDEDTSMLEDTAWLLDLAFLTDITGKLNNLNRALQGKGKTVADMISALNAFKAQMNIFSAHLQRKKVLHFPLCRWC
;
A
#
# COMPACT_ATOMS: atom_id res chain seq x y z
N MET A 1 7.92 4.57 -3.95
CA MET A 1 8.27 3.23 -3.40
C MET A 1 9.59 3.20 -2.65
N THR A 2 10.68 3.76 -3.19
CA THR A 2 12.02 3.70 -2.55
C THR A 2 12.05 4.13 -1.08
N PRO A 3 11.37 5.22 -0.66
CA PRO A 3 11.37 5.61 0.76
C PRO A 3 10.67 4.58 1.66
N VAL A 4 9.51 4.07 1.23
CA VAL A 4 8.76 3.00 1.92
C VAL A 4 9.62 1.75 2.09
N VAL A 5 10.27 1.30 1.02
CA VAL A 5 11.14 0.10 1.06
C VAL A 5 12.33 0.33 1.99
N ARG A 6 12.93 1.51 1.97
CA ARG A 6 14.04 1.86 2.88
C ARG A 6 13.63 1.81 4.34
N ILE A 7 12.45 2.35 4.68
CA ILE A 7 11.93 2.32 6.05
C ILE A 7 11.64 0.89 6.49
N ILE A 8 10.93 0.12 5.65
CA ILE A 8 10.63 -1.29 5.92
C ILE A 8 11.92 -2.08 6.14
N ASN A 9 12.92 -1.90 5.28
CA ASN A 9 14.20 -2.60 5.41
C ASN A 9 14.95 -2.13 6.67
N SER A 10 14.90 -0.85 7.04
CA SER A 10 15.49 -0.35 8.29
C SER A 10 14.90 -1.08 9.50
N ILE A 11 13.58 -1.25 9.54
CA ILE A 11 12.87 -1.91 10.65
C ILE A 11 13.08 -3.44 10.63
N CYS A 12 12.92 -4.08 9.47
CA CYS A 12 12.83 -5.54 9.35
C CYS A 12 14.18 -6.25 9.14
N SER A 13 15.24 -5.56 8.70
CA SER A 13 16.52 -6.22 8.42
C SER A 13 17.29 -6.62 9.69
N LYS A 14 17.05 -5.93 10.81
CA LYS A 14 17.71 -6.21 12.10
C LYS A 14 16.75 -6.95 13.02
N ALA A 15 17.08 -8.19 13.38
CA ALA A 15 16.19 -9.06 14.18
C ALA A 15 15.68 -8.43 15.48
N LYS A 16 16.53 -7.68 16.20
CA LYS A 16 16.13 -6.96 17.41
C LYS A 16 15.07 -5.88 17.12
N GLN A 17 15.31 -5.06 16.09
CA GLN A 17 14.40 -3.98 15.72
C GLN A 17 13.07 -4.54 15.22
N HIS A 18 13.12 -5.58 14.40
CA HIS A 18 11.94 -6.25 13.89
C HIS A 18 11.08 -6.82 15.03
N ARG A 19 11.70 -7.51 15.99
CA ARG A 19 11.00 -8.03 17.17
C ARG A 19 10.38 -6.90 18.00
N SER A 20 11.13 -5.83 18.29
CA SER A 20 10.61 -4.68 19.03
C SER A 20 9.43 -4.02 18.33
N PHE A 21 9.50 -3.86 17.01
CA PHE A 21 8.40 -3.30 16.23
C PHE A 21 7.16 -4.19 16.25
N LYS A 22 7.32 -5.51 16.18
CA LYS A 22 6.19 -6.44 16.28
C LYS A 22 5.50 -6.38 17.64
N VAL A 23 6.27 -6.26 18.72
CA VAL A 23 5.71 -6.07 20.07
C VAL A 23 4.89 -4.77 20.13
N LEU A 24 5.42 -3.67 19.58
CA LEU A 24 4.69 -2.40 19.51
C LEU A 24 3.36 -2.54 18.75
N LEU A 25 3.36 -3.22 17.60
CA LEU A 25 2.14 -3.47 16.82
C LEU A 25 1.11 -4.32 17.58
N GLU A 26 1.58 -5.27 18.39
CA GLU A 26 0.70 -6.11 19.22
C GLU A 26 0.11 -5.31 20.40
N GLU A 27 0.92 -4.49 21.07
CA GLU A 27 0.49 -3.61 22.17
C GLU A 27 -0.56 -2.60 21.72
N LEU A 28 -0.39 -2.04 20.51
CA LEU A 28 -1.31 -1.05 19.93
C LEU A 28 -2.46 -1.69 19.15
N SER A 29 -2.58 -3.03 19.16
CA SER A 29 -3.65 -3.77 18.47
C SER A 29 -3.78 -3.43 16.98
N ALA A 30 -2.64 -3.24 16.30
CA ALA A 30 -2.61 -2.90 14.88
C ALA A 30 -3.25 -4.00 14.01
N GLU A 31 -3.89 -3.58 12.90
CA GLU A 31 -4.56 -4.49 11.95
C GLU A 31 -3.61 -5.57 11.42
N TYR A 32 -2.36 -5.19 11.11
CA TYR A 32 -1.30 -6.10 10.70
C TYR A 32 -0.23 -6.17 11.78
N ARG A 33 0.07 -7.39 12.24
CA ARG A 33 1.13 -7.67 13.23
C ARG A 33 2.55 -7.71 12.67
N ASP A 34 2.72 -7.35 11.39
CA ASP A 34 4.03 -7.38 10.74
C ASP A 34 4.07 -6.59 9.41
N LEU A 35 5.24 -6.02 9.10
CA LEU A 35 5.55 -5.47 7.78
C LEU A 35 5.98 -6.58 6.82
N LEU A 36 5.76 -6.35 5.53
CA LEU A 36 6.26 -7.25 4.50
C LEU A 36 7.63 -6.78 4.03
N LEU A 37 8.66 -7.56 4.35
CA LEU A 37 9.99 -7.39 3.75
C LEU A 37 9.89 -7.39 2.22
N HIS A 38 10.50 -6.38 1.61
CA HIS A 38 10.55 -6.29 0.17
C HIS A 38 11.52 -7.33 -0.37
N THR A 39 11.01 -8.48 -0.81
CA THR A 39 11.73 -9.31 -1.78
C THR A 39 11.32 -8.85 -3.17
N ASP A 40 12.29 -8.63 -4.06
CA ASP A 40 12.15 -8.04 -5.42
C ASP A 40 11.19 -8.76 -6.39
N ILE A 41 10.31 -9.65 -5.91
CA ILE A 41 9.93 -10.81 -6.71
C ILE A 41 8.64 -10.64 -7.52
N ARG A 42 7.75 -9.66 -7.30
CA ARG A 42 6.62 -9.38 -8.23
C ARG A 42 5.90 -8.07 -7.91
N TRP A 43 5.41 -7.36 -8.92
CA TRP A 43 4.53 -6.20 -8.73
C TRP A 43 3.30 -6.48 -7.85
N ARG A 44 2.83 -7.74 -7.81
CA ARG A 44 1.72 -8.21 -6.95
C ARG A 44 2.03 -8.16 -5.45
N SER A 45 3.31 -8.16 -5.05
CA SER A 45 3.69 -7.90 -3.64
C SER A 45 3.69 -6.41 -3.32
N ARG A 46 3.96 -5.53 -4.30
CA ARG A 46 4.10 -4.07 -4.06
C ARG A 46 2.84 -3.43 -3.50
N GLY A 47 1.67 -3.76 -4.02
CA GLY A 47 0.41 -3.23 -3.47
C GLY A 47 0.13 -3.69 -2.03
N ARG A 48 0.54 -4.91 -1.67
CA ARG A 48 0.41 -5.42 -0.29
C ARG A 48 1.42 -4.79 0.65
N ILE A 49 2.65 -4.58 0.19
CA ILE A 49 3.69 -3.86 0.93
C ILE A 49 3.21 -2.45 1.27
N LEU A 50 2.69 -1.74 0.27
CA LEU A 50 2.13 -0.40 0.44
C LEU A 50 0.99 -0.36 1.46
N LEU A 51 0.02 -1.28 1.34
CA LEU A 51 -1.11 -1.37 2.28
C LEU A 51 -0.64 -1.65 3.71
N ARG A 52 0.28 -2.60 3.90
CA ARG A 52 0.83 -2.94 5.22
C ARG A 52 1.78 -1.90 5.79
N PHE A 53 2.27 -0.98 4.95
CA PHE A 53 3.03 0.17 5.42
C PHE A 53 2.11 1.31 5.88
N LEU A 54 1.03 1.58 5.14
CA LEU A 54 0.08 2.66 5.48
C LEU A 54 -0.78 2.34 6.71
N SER A 55 -1.15 1.07 6.91
CA SER A 55 -2.04 0.68 8.00
C SER A 55 -1.47 1.04 9.40
N PRO A 56 -0.21 0.69 9.74
CA PRO A 56 0.42 1.10 11.00
C PRO A 56 1.31 2.36 10.85
N LEU A 57 0.88 3.35 10.05
CA LEU A 57 1.74 4.51 9.75
C LEU A 57 2.11 5.31 11.01
N SER A 58 1.20 5.46 11.95
CA SER A 58 1.44 6.10 13.26
C SER A 58 2.53 5.37 14.05
N GLU A 59 2.44 4.05 14.12
CA GLU A 59 3.36 3.18 14.85
C GLU A 59 4.74 3.19 14.19
N ILE A 60 4.80 3.27 12.86
CA ILE A 60 6.06 3.48 12.13
C ILE A 60 6.68 4.82 12.51
N LYS A 61 5.91 5.91 12.56
CA LYS A 61 6.39 7.24 12.98
C LYS A 61 6.93 7.18 14.41
N ASP A 62 6.19 6.61 15.34
CA ASP A 62 6.57 6.52 16.76
C ASP A 62 7.83 5.67 16.94
N PHE A 63 7.90 4.54 16.23
CA PHE A 63 9.09 3.69 16.25
C PHE A 63 10.33 4.39 15.69
N MET A 64 10.19 5.17 14.60
CA MET A 64 11.28 5.98 14.06
C MET A 64 11.70 7.11 15.00
N LYS A 65 10.75 7.83 15.60
CA LYS A 65 11.02 8.87 16.61
C LYS A 65 11.75 8.31 17.83
N SER A 66 11.39 7.11 18.30
CA SER A 66 12.09 6.43 19.41
C SER A 66 13.56 6.11 19.12
N ARG A 67 13.96 6.14 17.84
CA ARG A 67 15.31 5.88 17.35
C ARG A 67 16.03 7.15 16.91
N ASP A 68 15.46 8.33 17.19
CA ASP A 68 15.97 9.64 16.77
C ASP A 68 16.14 9.75 15.23
N GLU A 69 15.25 9.09 14.48
CA GLU A 69 15.24 9.15 13.02
C GLU A 69 14.30 10.25 12.50
N ASP A 70 14.69 10.90 11.39
CA ASP A 70 13.86 11.91 10.73
C ASP A 70 12.55 11.29 10.20
N THR A 71 11.43 11.91 10.57
CA THR A 71 10.07 11.53 10.16
C THR A 71 9.36 12.61 9.36
N SER A 72 10.04 13.71 9.00
CA SER A 72 9.47 14.85 8.26
C SER A 72 8.66 14.45 7.02
N MET A 73 9.20 13.54 6.21
CA MET A 73 8.52 13.00 5.02
C MET A 73 7.21 12.26 5.36
N LEU A 74 7.15 11.59 6.52
CA LEU A 74 5.93 10.89 6.96
C LEU A 74 4.88 11.87 7.50
N GLU A 75 5.24 13.12 7.79
CA GLU A 75 4.32 14.19 8.18
C GLU A 75 3.87 15.04 6.97
N ASP A 76 4.50 14.88 5.79
CA ASP A 76 4.11 15.57 4.56
C ASP A 76 2.79 15.00 4.01
N THR A 77 1.71 15.77 4.18
CA THR A 77 0.37 15.43 3.71
C THR A 77 0.31 15.19 2.20
N ALA A 78 1.05 15.95 1.38
CA ALA A 78 1.04 15.75 -0.06
C ALA A 78 1.68 14.41 -0.44
N TRP A 79 2.81 14.08 0.20
CA TRP A 79 3.46 12.80 0.01
C TRP A 79 2.59 11.62 0.48
N LEU A 80 1.90 11.77 1.61
CA LEU A 80 0.97 10.76 2.12
C LEU A 80 -0.22 10.55 1.18
N LEU A 81 -0.78 11.62 0.63
CA LEU A 81 -1.86 11.53 -0.36
C LEU A 81 -1.41 10.79 -1.63
N ASP A 82 -0.22 11.10 -2.16
CA ASP A 82 0.36 10.39 -3.29
C ASP A 82 0.57 8.90 -2.98
N LEU A 83 1.04 8.59 -1.77
CA LEU A 83 1.24 7.22 -1.32
C LEU A 83 -0.08 6.46 -1.19
N ALA A 84 -1.10 7.09 -0.60
CA ALA A 84 -2.44 6.53 -0.45
C ALA A 84 -3.08 6.26 -1.81
N PHE A 85 -2.99 7.22 -2.74
CA PHE A 85 -3.48 7.07 -4.11
C PHE A 85 -2.78 5.91 -4.83
N LEU A 86 -1.44 5.87 -4.73
CA LEU A 86 -0.63 4.80 -5.32
C LEU A 86 -1.02 3.42 -4.77
N THR A 87 -1.28 3.34 -3.46
CA THR A 87 -1.68 2.10 -2.79
C THR A 87 -3.03 1.62 -3.32
N ASP A 88 -4.01 2.52 -3.39
CA ASP A 88 -5.35 2.22 -3.87
C ASP A 88 -5.38 1.81 -5.36
N ILE A 89 -4.64 2.51 -6.24
CA ILE A 89 -4.60 2.16 -7.66
C ILE A 89 -3.84 0.85 -7.90
N THR A 90 -2.77 0.60 -7.15
CA THR A 90 -2.03 -0.66 -7.22
C THR A 90 -2.90 -1.84 -6.74
N GLY A 91 -3.73 -1.65 -5.71
CA GLY A 91 -4.71 -2.64 -5.27
C GLY A 91 -5.71 -3.01 -6.37
N LYS A 92 -6.21 -2.01 -7.11
CA LYS A 92 -7.13 -2.22 -8.24
C LYS A 92 -6.45 -2.96 -9.40
N LEU A 93 -5.22 -2.59 -9.74
CA LEU A 93 -4.43 -3.32 -10.75
C LEU A 93 -4.17 -4.78 -10.35
N ASN A 94 -3.88 -5.02 -9.07
CA ASN A 94 -3.72 -6.39 -8.54
C ASN A 94 -4.98 -7.24 -8.73
N ASN A 95 -6.16 -6.63 -8.54
CA ASN A 95 -7.44 -7.31 -8.76
C ASN A 95 -7.64 -7.64 -10.24
N LEU A 96 -7.36 -6.70 -11.15
CA LEU A 96 -7.39 -6.97 -12.58
C LEU A 96 -6.45 -8.13 -12.93
N ASN A 97 -5.20 -8.12 -12.45
CA ASN A 97 -4.27 -9.19 -12.77
C ASN A 97 -4.68 -10.55 -12.20
N ARG A 98 -5.35 -10.59 -11.04
CA ARG A 98 -5.98 -11.81 -10.55
C ARG A 98 -7.12 -12.27 -11.46
N ALA A 99 -7.87 -11.36 -12.06
CA ALA A 99 -8.92 -11.72 -13.02
C ALA A 99 -8.35 -12.25 -14.34
N LEU A 100 -7.17 -11.76 -14.75
CA LEU A 100 -6.44 -12.17 -15.96
C LEU A 100 -5.62 -13.46 -15.79
N GLN A 101 -5.31 -13.86 -14.56
CA GLN A 101 -4.48 -15.04 -14.26
C GLN A 101 -5.29 -16.13 -13.56
N GLY A 102 -5.07 -17.39 -13.92
CA GLY A 102 -5.66 -18.53 -13.24
C GLY A 102 -6.03 -19.66 -14.20
N LYS A 103 -6.18 -20.86 -13.67
CA LYS A 103 -6.70 -21.99 -14.46
C LYS A 103 -8.18 -21.74 -14.77
N GLY A 104 -8.61 -22.07 -15.99
CA GLY A 104 -10.02 -21.97 -16.41
C GLY A 104 -10.48 -20.58 -16.89
N LYS A 105 -9.56 -19.66 -17.19
CA LYS A 105 -9.90 -18.36 -17.83
C LYS A 105 -9.78 -18.47 -19.34
N THR A 106 -10.86 -18.17 -20.06
CA THR A 106 -10.83 -18.05 -21.52
C THR A 106 -10.30 -16.67 -21.93
N VAL A 107 -9.88 -16.53 -23.20
CA VAL A 107 -9.51 -15.23 -23.77
C VAL A 107 -10.69 -14.25 -23.69
N ALA A 108 -11.92 -14.72 -23.90
CA ALA A 108 -13.12 -13.91 -23.80
C ALA A 108 -13.32 -13.35 -22.37
N ASP A 109 -13.08 -14.15 -21.33
CA ASP A 109 -13.13 -13.70 -19.93
C ASP A 109 -12.09 -12.61 -19.66
N MET A 110 -10.87 -12.79 -20.19
CA MET A 110 -9.78 -11.83 -20.01
C MET A 110 -10.08 -10.50 -20.69
N ILE A 111 -10.60 -10.53 -21.92
CA ILE A 111 -11.03 -9.32 -22.66
C ILE A 111 -12.15 -8.61 -21.90
N SER A 112 -13.12 -9.36 -21.38
CA SER A 112 -14.24 -8.82 -20.62
C SER A 112 -13.76 -8.12 -19.33
N ALA A 113 -12.85 -8.76 -18.58
CA ALA A 113 -12.23 -8.16 -17.39
C ALA A 113 -11.45 -6.89 -17.71
N LEU A 114 -10.69 -6.88 -18.81
CA LEU A 114 -9.93 -5.71 -19.24
C LEU A 114 -10.84 -4.55 -19.64
N ASN A 115 -11.91 -4.83 -20.39
CA ASN A 115 -12.88 -3.81 -20.82
C ASN A 115 -13.64 -3.23 -19.61
N ALA A 116 -14.05 -4.08 -18.66
CA ALA A 116 -14.65 -3.63 -17.41
C ALA A 116 -13.70 -2.71 -16.63
N PHE A 117 -12.42 -3.07 -16.53
CA PHE A 117 -11.42 -2.25 -15.85
C PHE A 117 -11.19 -0.90 -16.56
N LYS A 118 -11.15 -0.87 -17.90
CA LYS A 118 -11.07 0.39 -18.66
C LYS A 118 -12.26 1.30 -18.36
N ALA A 119 -13.48 0.75 -18.33
CA ALA A 119 -14.68 1.50 -17.96
C ALA A 119 -14.59 2.06 -16.52
N GLN A 120 -14.10 1.25 -15.58
CA GLN A 120 -13.84 1.70 -14.20
C GLN A 120 -12.82 2.86 -14.16
N MET A 121 -11.72 2.79 -14.93
CA MET A 121 -10.74 3.87 -14.99
C MET A 121 -11.34 5.19 -15.48
N ASN A 122 -12.24 5.13 -16.48
CA ASN A 122 -12.94 6.32 -16.95
C ASN A 122 -13.81 6.94 -15.84
N ILE A 123 -14.52 6.11 -15.07
CA ILE A 123 -15.31 6.55 -13.91
C ILE A 123 -14.40 7.18 -12.85
N PHE A 124 -13.26 6.55 -12.53
CA PHE A 124 -12.30 7.06 -11.55
C PHE A 124 -11.78 8.43 -11.98
N SER A 125 -11.36 8.57 -13.23
CA SER A 125 -10.89 9.83 -13.79
C SER A 125 -11.96 10.93 -13.71
N ALA A 126 -13.19 10.62 -14.13
CA ALA A 126 -14.31 11.57 -14.10
C ALA A 126 -14.71 11.99 -12.68
N HIS A 127 -14.50 11.14 -11.67
CA HIS A 127 -14.70 11.50 -10.27
C HIS A 127 -13.52 12.32 -9.72
N LEU A 128 -12.27 11.96 -10.02
CA LEU A 128 -11.10 12.73 -9.61
C LEU A 128 -11.10 14.15 -10.17
N GLN A 129 -11.51 14.34 -11.44
CA GLN A 129 -11.69 15.67 -12.03
C GLN A 129 -12.71 16.54 -11.27
N ARG A 130 -13.69 15.90 -10.64
CA ARG A 130 -14.68 16.55 -9.76
C ARG A 130 -14.23 16.61 -8.30
N LYS A 131 -12.94 16.37 -8.02
CA LYS A 131 -12.34 16.31 -6.68
C LYS A 131 -13.00 15.27 -5.76
N LYS A 132 -13.56 14.21 -6.34
CA LYS A 132 -14.26 13.13 -5.63
C LYS A 132 -13.37 11.89 -5.54
N VAL A 133 -12.88 11.58 -4.35
CA VAL A 133 -12.00 10.43 -4.08
C VAL A 133 -12.77 9.15 -3.67
N LEU A 134 -13.99 8.96 -4.17
CA LEU A 134 -14.86 7.87 -3.67
C LEU A 134 -14.28 6.47 -3.86
N HIS A 135 -13.48 6.28 -4.91
CA HIS A 135 -12.87 4.99 -5.23
C HIS A 135 -11.47 4.82 -4.62
N PHE A 136 -10.99 5.83 -3.89
CA PHE A 136 -9.66 5.86 -3.28
C PHE A 136 -9.82 6.06 -1.77
N PRO A 137 -10.31 5.04 -1.04
CA PRO A 137 -10.61 5.16 0.38
C PRO A 137 -9.39 5.56 1.21
N LEU A 138 -8.17 5.16 0.86
CA LEU A 138 -6.97 5.52 1.61
C LEU A 138 -6.69 7.02 1.52
N CYS A 139 -7.04 7.67 0.40
CA CYS A 139 -6.88 9.12 0.24
C CYS A 139 -7.81 9.95 1.11
N ARG A 140 -8.77 9.32 1.82
CA ARG A 140 -9.65 10.01 2.77
C ARG A 140 -9.05 10.13 4.16
N TRP A 141 -7.98 9.39 4.44
CA TRP A 141 -7.36 9.26 5.76
C TRP A 141 -5.96 9.92 5.83
N CYS A 142 -5.55 10.62 4.78
CA CYS A 142 -4.32 11.41 4.71
C CYS A 142 -4.67 12.89 4.68
#